data_AF-W0E7D9-F1
#
_entry.id   AF-W0E7D9-F1
#
_cell.length_a   1.000
_cell.length_b   1.000
_cell.length_c   1.000
_cell.angle_alpha   90.00
_cell.angle_beta   90.00
_cell.angle_gamma   90.00
#
_symmetry.space_group_name_H-M   'P 1'
#
loop_
_entity.id
_entity.type
_entity.pdbx_description
1 polymer ?
#
loop_
_entity_poly.entity_id
_entity_poly.type
_entity_poly.pdbx_seq_one_letter_code
_entity_poly.pdbx_strand_id
1 'polypeptide(L)'
;MPMSSRSLKRLVFLATLAVALVACGPVYRTEYSYVPPADRAGKQCLNQCLNMRAMCRSQAESRAANARADCERNAMINYTACMATAKSDSERSKCSATSYCSQDADTRQCEEEYRLCYENCGGTVSSYQVCEYGC
;
A
#
# COMPACT_ATOMS: atom_id res chain seq x y z
N MET A 1 -5.66 37.29 39.68
CA MET A 1 -6.59 36.22 40.12
C MET A 1 -5.84 34.90 40.13
N PRO A 2 -5.58 34.27 41.29
CA PRO A 2 -4.86 33.00 41.34
C PRO A 2 -5.78 31.87 40.87
N MET A 3 -5.58 31.39 39.64
CA MET A 3 -6.30 30.22 39.14
C MET A 3 -5.77 28.96 39.85
N SER A 4 -6.66 28.24 40.52
CA SER A 4 -6.35 27.00 41.23
C SER A 4 -5.70 25.96 40.32
N SER A 5 -4.63 25.31 40.79
CA SER A 5 -3.87 24.26 40.08
C SER A 5 -4.77 23.14 39.51
N ARG A 6 -5.90 22.86 40.17
CA ARG A 6 -6.90 21.88 39.69
C ARG A 6 -7.65 22.36 38.45
N SER A 7 -7.94 23.65 38.35
CA SER A 7 -8.60 24.25 37.18
C SER A 7 -7.66 24.32 35.97
N LEU A 8 -6.37 24.57 36.21
CA LEU A 8 -5.34 24.54 35.16
C LEU A 8 -5.17 23.12 34.57
N LYS A 9 -5.13 22.09 35.42
CA LYS A 9 -5.07 20.68 34.97
C LYS A 9 -6.30 20.27 34.15
N ARG A 10 -7.51 20.73 34.54
CA ARG A 10 -8.75 20.47 33.78
C ARG A 10 -8.77 21.15 32.42
N LEU A 11 -8.30 22.40 32.34
CA LEU A 11 -8.19 23.13 31.06
C LEU A 11 -7.19 22.47 30.11
N VAL A 12 -6.03 22.04 30.63
CA VAL A 12 -5.05 21.30 29.82
C VAL A 12 -5.64 19.98 29.32
N PHE A 13 -6.33 19.23 30.17
CA PHE A 13 -6.96 17.96 29.78
C PHE A 13 -8.06 18.15 28.71
N LEU A 14 -8.90 19.18 28.85
CA LEU A 14 -9.93 19.52 27.87
C LEU A 14 -9.33 20.00 26.54
N ALA A 15 -8.24 20.77 26.58
CA ALA A 15 -7.53 21.21 25.38
C ALA A 15 -6.87 20.03 24.64
N THR A 16 -6.24 19.10 25.35
CA THR A 16 -5.66 17.89 24.74
C THR A 16 -6.74 16.98 24.14
N LEU A 17 -7.91 16.88 24.79
CA LEU A 17 -9.02 16.11 24.27
C LEU A 17 -9.56 16.76 22.98
N ALA A 18 -9.76 18.08 22.97
CA ALA A 18 -10.21 18.81 21.79
C ALA A 18 -9.25 18.64 20.59
N VAL A 19 -7.94 18.70 20.82
CA VAL A 19 -6.94 18.48 19.74
C VAL A 19 -6.97 17.04 19.22
N ALA A 20 -7.19 16.05 20.10
CA ALA A 20 -7.30 14.64 19.68
C ALA A 20 -8.50 14.37 18.78
N LEU A 21 -9.62 15.10 18.96
CA LEU A 21 -10.80 14.95 18.09
C LEU A 21 -10.62 15.55 16.69
N VAL A 22 -9.73 16.53 16.50
CA VAL A 22 -9.47 17.16 15.19
C VAL A 22 -8.42 16.39 14.38
N ALA A 23 -7.71 15.44 15.00
CA ALA A 23 -6.72 14.60 14.31
C ALA A 23 -7.34 13.57 13.35
N CYS A 24 -8.65 13.32 13.42
CA CYS A 24 -9.39 12.56 12.42
C CYS A 24 -9.78 13.48 11.25
N GLY A 25 -8.78 13.91 10.47
CA GLY A 25 -9.00 14.69 9.25
C GLY A 25 -9.49 13.85 8.07
N PRO A 26 -10.04 14.49 7.02
CA PRO A 26 -10.47 13.81 5.81
C PRO A 26 -9.31 13.09 5.13
N VAL A 27 -9.56 11.85 4.72
CA VAL A 27 -8.63 11.04 3.93
C VAL A 27 -8.92 11.30 2.46
N TYR A 28 -7.95 11.87 1.74
CA TYR A 28 -8.04 12.11 0.30
C TYR A 28 -7.22 11.09 -0.46
N ARG A 29 -7.78 10.58 -1.57
CA ARG A 29 -7.08 9.74 -2.54
C ARG A 29 -7.02 10.45 -3.89
N THR A 30 -5.87 10.35 -4.55
CA THR A 30 -5.71 10.87 -5.91
C THR A 30 -6.26 9.88 -6.93
N GLU A 31 -7.27 10.31 -7.68
CA GLU A 31 -7.83 9.61 -8.83
C GLU A 31 -7.33 10.22 -10.14
N TYR A 32 -7.32 9.40 -11.20
CA TYR A 32 -6.81 9.79 -12.52
C TYR A 32 -7.87 9.61 -13.60
N SER A 33 -8.11 10.66 -14.38
CA SER A 33 -8.95 10.64 -15.58
C SER A 33 -8.09 10.68 -16.84
N TYR A 34 -8.52 9.95 -17.87
CA TYR A 34 -7.77 9.75 -19.11
C TYR A 34 -8.63 10.16 -20.31
N VAL A 35 -8.16 11.15 -21.08
CA VAL A 35 -8.81 11.61 -22.31
C VAL A 35 -7.94 11.22 -23.51
N PRO A 36 -8.43 10.34 -24.41
CA PRO A 36 -7.61 9.83 -25.50
C PRO A 36 -7.39 10.89 -26.59
N PRO A 37 -6.27 10.83 -27.33
CA PRO A 37 -6.05 11.69 -28.48
C PRO A 37 -7.07 11.41 -29.59
N ALA A 38 -7.44 12.46 -30.33
CA ALA A 38 -8.31 12.33 -31.50
C ALA A 38 -7.63 11.61 -32.68
N ASP A 39 -6.30 11.69 -32.74
CA ASP A 39 -5.48 11.16 -33.82
C ASP A 39 -5.40 9.62 -33.85
N ARG A 40 -5.36 9.04 -35.06
CA ARG A 40 -5.24 7.58 -35.24
C ARG A 40 -3.88 7.05 -34.83
N ALA A 41 -2.79 7.77 -35.10
CA ALA A 41 -1.46 7.34 -34.69
C ALA A 41 -1.32 7.40 -33.16
N GLY A 42 -1.88 8.42 -32.51
CA GLY A 42 -1.97 8.49 -31.04
C GLY A 42 -2.71 7.30 -30.43
N LYS A 43 -3.84 6.88 -31.01
CA LYS A 43 -4.57 5.67 -30.56
C LYS A 43 -3.76 4.39 -30.73
N GLN A 44 -3.00 4.27 -31.81
CA GLN A 44 -2.10 3.12 -32.02
C GLN A 44 -0.95 3.12 -31.00
N CYS A 45 -0.38 4.29 -30.69
CA CYS A 45 0.61 4.48 -29.64
C CYS A 45 0.06 4.03 -28.26
N LEU A 46 -1.17 4.41 -27.92
CA LEU A 46 -1.81 3.99 -26.67
C LEU A 46 -1.96 2.47 -26.52
N ASN A 47 -2.17 1.73 -27.61
CA ASN A 47 -2.19 0.25 -27.54
C ASN A 47 -0.83 -0.31 -27.08
N GLN A 48 0.28 0.32 -27.46
CA GLN A 48 1.60 -0.06 -26.97
C GLN A 48 1.72 0.22 -25.46
N CYS A 49 1.23 1.37 -24.99
CA CYS A 49 1.18 1.69 -23.56
C CYS A 49 0.34 0.68 -22.76
N LEU A 50 -0.79 0.22 -23.31
CA LEU A 50 -1.64 -0.79 -22.66
C LEU A 50 -0.92 -2.13 -22.53
N ASN A 51 -0.22 -2.57 -23.58
CA ASN A 51 0.59 -3.78 -23.54
C ASN A 51 1.74 -3.67 -22.52
N MET A 52 2.44 -2.53 -22.51
CA MET A 52 3.49 -2.25 -21.53
C MET A 52 2.96 -2.32 -20.09
N ARG A 53 1.81 -1.68 -19.82
CA ARG A 53 1.17 -1.73 -18.50
C ARG A 53 0.80 -3.15 -18.09
N ALA A 54 0.21 -3.93 -19.00
CA ALA A 54 -0.18 -5.32 -18.73
C ALA A 54 1.05 -6.20 -18.40
N MET A 55 2.13 -6.07 -19.17
CA MET A 55 3.38 -6.78 -18.90
C MET A 55 4.02 -6.36 -17.57
N CYS A 56 4.00 -5.07 -17.25
CA CYS A 56 4.53 -4.58 -15.98
C CYS A 56 3.75 -5.15 -14.78
N ARG A 57 2.41 -5.09 -14.83
CA ARG A 57 1.54 -5.65 -13.78
C ARG A 57 1.74 -7.15 -13.62
N SER A 58 1.78 -7.89 -14.72
CA SER A 58 2.05 -9.33 -14.71
C SER A 58 3.38 -9.67 -14.04
N GLN A 59 4.44 -8.91 -14.31
CA GLN A 59 5.73 -9.09 -13.64
C GLN A 59 5.69 -8.74 -12.15
N ALA A 60 4.99 -7.67 -11.76
CA ALA A 60 4.82 -7.31 -10.35
C ALA A 60 4.06 -8.39 -9.57
N GLU A 61 2.98 -8.92 -10.15
CA GLU A 61 2.21 -10.03 -9.59
C GLU A 61 3.06 -11.30 -9.47
N SER A 62 3.83 -11.64 -10.51
CA SER A 62 4.74 -12.78 -10.46
C SER A 62 5.81 -12.63 -9.38
N ARG A 63 6.42 -11.44 -9.24
CA ARG A 63 7.38 -11.14 -8.17
C ARG A 63 6.76 -11.29 -6.78
N ALA A 64 5.56 -10.77 -6.58
CA ALA A 64 4.83 -10.91 -5.33
C ALA A 64 4.50 -12.38 -5.02
N ALA A 65 4.00 -13.14 -6.00
CA ALA A 65 3.72 -14.56 -5.85
C ALA A 65 4.98 -15.37 -5.48
N ASN A 66 6.11 -15.10 -6.13
CA ASN A 66 7.38 -15.75 -5.82
C ASN A 66 7.85 -15.41 -4.40
N ALA A 67 7.76 -14.13 -4.00
CA ALA A 67 8.14 -13.71 -2.66
C ALA A 67 7.26 -14.36 -1.57
N ARG A 68 5.96 -14.54 -1.84
CA ARG A 68 5.05 -15.29 -0.94
C ARG A 68 5.47 -16.75 -0.83
N ALA A 69 5.71 -17.42 -1.96
CA ALA A 69 6.12 -18.82 -1.98
C ALA A 69 7.48 -19.05 -1.28
N ASP A 70 8.43 -18.14 -1.48
CA ASP A 70 9.74 -18.21 -0.81
C ASP A 70 9.61 -17.95 0.70
N CYS A 71 8.74 -17.02 1.13
CA CYS A 71 8.42 -16.80 2.54
C CYS A 71 7.84 -18.06 3.19
N GLU A 72 6.86 -18.70 2.55
CA GLU A 72 6.24 -19.93 3.05
C GLU A 72 7.24 -21.09 3.12
N ARG A 73 8.07 -21.24 2.09
CA ARG A 73 9.14 -22.25 2.06
C ARG A 73 10.13 -22.04 3.21
N ASN A 74 10.56 -20.79 3.43
CA ASN A 74 11.49 -20.46 4.50
C ASN A 74 10.87 -20.68 5.88
N ALA A 75 9.58 -20.39 6.05
CA ALA A 75 8.86 -20.69 7.29
C ALA A 75 8.87 -22.19 7.62
N MET A 76 8.62 -23.04 6.61
CA MET A 76 8.66 -24.49 6.77
C MET A 76 10.07 -25.01 7.11
N ILE A 77 11.10 -24.49 6.43
CA ILE A 77 12.51 -24.85 6.73
C ILE A 77 12.87 -24.45 8.16
N ASN A 78 12.53 -23.23 8.58
CA ASN A 78 12.80 -22.75 9.93
C ASN A 78 12.06 -23.58 10.99
N TYR A 79 10.80 -23.93 10.72
CA TYR A 79 10.01 -24.77 11.61
C TYR A 79 10.63 -26.17 11.78
N THR A 80 10.97 -26.83 10.66
CA THR A 80 11.59 -28.16 10.69
C THR A 80 12.96 -28.17 11.38
N ALA A 81 13.80 -27.15 11.13
CA ALA A 81 15.06 -26.98 11.83
C ALA A 81 14.88 -26.75 13.34
N CYS A 82 13.88 -25.95 13.73
CA CYS A 82 13.53 -25.74 15.14
C CYS A 82 13.12 -27.05 15.81
N MET A 83 12.23 -27.82 15.19
CA MET A 83 11.76 -29.09 15.72
C MET A 83 12.86 -30.15 15.84
N ALA A 84 13.83 -30.14 14.91
CA ALA A 84 14.96 -31.06 14.93
C ALA A 84 16.00 -30.73 16.03
N THR A 85 16.10 -29.46 16.44
CA THR A 85 17.09 -28.99 17.42
C THR A 85 16.54 -28.87 18.85
N ALA A 86 15.20 -28.84 18.99
CA ALA A 86 14.53 -28.76 20.29
C ALA A 86 14.78 -30.02 21.14
N LYS A 87 15.25 -29.82 22.37
CA LYS A 87 15.63 -30.88 23.34
C LYS A 87 14.53 -31.22 24.34
N SER A 88 13.49 -30.39 24.42
CA SER A 88 12.36 -30.57 25.32
C SER A 88 11.04 -30.18 24.66
N ASP A 89 9.92 -30.67 25.21
CA ASP A 89 8.60 -30.33 24.70
C ASP A 89 8.27 -28.83 24.87
N SER A 90 8.83 -28.18 25.89
CA SER A 90 8.72 -26.72 26.07
C SER A 90 9.47 -25.92 24.99
N GLU A 91 10.52 -26.46 24.39
CA GLU A 91 11.20 -25.82 23.26
C GLU A 91 10.43 -26.05 21.96
N ARG A 92 9.88 -27.26 21.77
CA ARG A 92 9.02 -27.58 20.62
C ARG A 92 7.78 -26.70 20.56
N SER A 93 7.17 -26.39 21.70
CA SER A 93 5.99 -25.52 21.77
C SER A 93 6.25 -24.07 21.32
N LYS A 94 7.52 -23.68 21.18
CA LYS A 94 7.93 -22.35 20.69
C LYS A 94 8.20 -22.34 19.18
N CYS A 95 8.30 -23.52 18.53
CA CYS A 95 8.48 -23.59 17.09
C CYS A 95 7.17 -23.22 16.38
N SER A 96 7.20 -22.18 15.54
CA SER A 96 6.04 -21.77 14.74
C SER A 96 6.14 -22.30 13.32
N ALA A 97 5.11 -23.03 12.89
CA ALA A 97 4.94 -23.41 11.48
C ALA A 97 4.29 -22.29 10.66
N THR A 98 3.69 -21.30 11.33
CA THR A 98 2.97 -20.22 10.68
C THR A 98 3.87 -19.00 10.52
N SER A 99 3.95 -18.50 9.29
CA SER A 99 4.51 -17.20 8.96
C SER A 99 3.45 -16.37 8.25
N TYR A 100 3.40 -15.07 8.55
CA TYR A 100 2.52 -14.14 7.86
C TYR A 100 3.20 -13.68 6.57
N CYS A 101 2.82 -14.29 5.45
CA CYS A 101 3.40 -14.04 4.14
C CYS A 101 2.49 -13.18 3.24
N SER A 102 1.98 -12.04 3.73
CA SER A 102 1.25 -11.09 2.87
C SER A 102 2.26 -10.22 2.11
N GLN A 103 2.37 -10.43 0.80
CA GLN A 103 3.12 -9.52 -0.07
C GLN A 103 2.26 -9.14 -1.25
N ASP A 104 1.64 -7.96 -1.22
CA ASP A 104 0.84 -7.50 -2.35
C ASP A 104 1.72 -7.02 -3.50
N ALA A 105 1.20 -7.15 -4.72
CA ALA A 105 1.91 -6.68 -5.90
C ALA A 105 1.93 -5.16 -5.91
N ASP A 106 3.12 -4.56 -5.81
CA ASP A 106 3.27 -3.13 -6.04
C ASP A 106 3.21 -2.84 -7.54
N THR A 107 2.10 -2.24 -7.97
CA THR A 107 1.84 -1.86 -9.35
C THR A 107 1.92 -0.34 -9.56
N ARG A 108 2.31 0.43 -8.53
CA ARG A 108 2.36 1.90 -8.61
C ARG A 108 3.25 2.38 -9.75
N GLN A 109 4.43 1.78 -9.89
CA GLN A 109 5.37 2.13 -10.96
C GLN A 109 4.75 1.87 -12.34
N CYS A 110 4.01 0.78 -12.52
CA CYS A 110 3.34 0.47 -13.78
C CYS A 110 2.30 1.53 -14.15
N GLU A 111 1.58 2.09 -13.17
CA GLU A 111 0.62 3.16 -13.40
C GLU A 111 1.31 4.50 -13.70
N GLU A 112 2.41 4.80 -13.02
CA GLU A 112 3.20 6.01 -13.28
C GLU A 112 3.79 5.99 -14.69
N GLU A 113 4.40 4.88 -15.11
CA GLU A 113 4.92 4.69 -16.48
C GLU A 113 3.81 4.72 -17.52
N TYR A 114 2.64 4.15 -17.22
CA TYR A 114 1.50 4.19 -18.12
C TYR A 114 1.00 5.62 -18.36
N ARG A 115 0.91 6.45 -17.32
CA ARG A 115 0.47 7.86 -17.45
C ARG A 115 1.44 8.66 -18.30
N LEU A 116 2.75 8.49 -18.06
CA LEU A 116 3.78 9.11 -18.88
C LEU A 116 3.64 8.69 -20.36
N CYS A 117 3.46 7.40 -20.62
CA CYS A 117 3.24 6.89 -21.98
C CYS A 117 1.96 7.46 -22.60
N TYR A 118 0.89 7.58 -21.82
CA TYR A 118 -0.39 8.12 -22.25
C TYR A 118 -0.28 9.58 -22.73
N GLU A 119 0.43 10.41 -21.96
CA GLU A 119 0.70 11.82 -22.31
C GLU A 119 1.60 11.93 -23.54
N ASN A 120 2.64 11.09 -23.63
CA ASN A 120 3.55 11.06 -24.78
C ASN A 120 2.84 10.66 -26.10
N CYS A 121 1.79 9.84 -26.02
CA CYS A 121 0.96 9.50 -27.19
C CYS A 121 -0.04 10.62 -27.57
N GLY A 122 -0.01 11.78 -26.90
CA GLY A 122 -0.91 12.91 -27.13
C GLY A 122 -2.24 12.82 -26.37
N GLY A 123 -2.39 11.86 -25.46
CA GLY A 123 -3.50 11.83 -24.53
C GLY A 123 -3.34 12.85 -23.41
N THR A 124 -4.40 13.11 -22.66
CA THR A 124 -4.35 13.99 -21.49
C THR A 124 -4.70 13.20 -20.24
N VAL A 125 -3.87 13.34 -19.20
CA VAL A 125 -4.10 12.76 -17.87
C VAL A 125 -4.45 13.90 -16.92
N SER A 126 -5.56 13.77 -16.20
CA SER A 126 -5.98 14.72 -15.18
C SER A 126 -6.05 14.02 -13.83
N SER A 127 -5.42 14.61 -12.80
CA SER A 127 -5.50 14.12 -11.43
C SER A 127 -6.46 14.97 -10.61
N TYR A 128 -7.25 14.32 -9.76
CA TYR A 128 -8.14 15.00 -8.83
C TYR A 128 -8.17 14.25 -7.50
N GLN A 129 -8.41 14.97 -6.41
CA GLN A 129 -8.51 14.37 -5.08
C GLN A 129 -9.96 14.07 -4.76
N VAL A 130 -10.22 12.82 -4.41
CA VAL A 130 -11.51 12.34 -3.91
C VAL A 130 -11.35 12.09 -2.42
N CYS A 131 -12.26 12.64 -1.63
CA CYS A 131 -12.32 12.31 -0.21
C CYS A 131 -12.97 10.93 -0.05
N GLU A 132 -12.24 9.99 0.56
CA GLU A 132 -12.74 8.64 0.83
C GLU A 132 -13.40 8.51 2.20
N TYR A 133 -12.91 9.24 3.21
CA TYR A 133 -13.41 9.21 4.58
C TYR A 133 -13.34 10.59 5.24
N GLY A 134 -14.29 10.89 6.14
CA GLY A 134 -14.27 12.13 6.92
C GLY A 134 -14.61 13.40 6.12
N CYS A 135 -15.22 13.19 4.94
CA CYS A 135 -16.04 14.17 4.25
C CYS A 135 -17.42 14.21 4.95
#